data_AF-A0A8T6MEI2-F1
#
_entry.id   AF-A0A8T6MEI2-F1
#
_cell.length_a   1.000
_cell.length_b   1.000
_cell.length_c   1.000
_cell.angle_alpha   90.00
_cell.angle_beta   90.00
_cell.angle_gamma   90.00
#
_symmetry.space_group_name_H-M   'P 1'
#
loop_
_entity.id
_entity.type
_entity.pdbx_description
1 polymer ?
#
loop_
_entity_poly.entity_id
_entity_poly.type
_entity_poly.pdbx_seq_one_letter_code
_entity_poly.pdbx_strand_id
1 'polypeptide(L)'
;MKTFKQFILEKTFNVDEDVDFLYKKSKMDKFINAIQESNEDYIFSTLKANFISGDGGYLFLETTSKILRSEDGMKAHELNPVTLRLGMFPNGSYYKPKEKIIYMSLNYNAFGLASNSNFNKKSIEKYLDHKSERFFNEFSSKSFKATIYHELTHWIDDTLHNKFITKKIEKAKDGDLKGKLGSVNHANFEINSQIHAIKQIKREMSQEDFDDLTWENLFKKKSSLMSNFKNFKDEKTYNIFINNFVKRLHKEGLLPKKMNRIPSWLKMQIILKSI
;
A
#
# COMPACT_ATOMS: atom_id res chain seq x y z
N MET A 1 19.66 3.79 26.81
CA MET A 1 19.76 2.53 26.03
C MET A 1 18.37 1.90 26.00
N LYS A 2 17.70 1.86 24.83
CA LYS A 2 16.34 1.29 24.73
C LYS A 2 16.39 -0.24 24.86
N THR A 3 15.47 -0.85 25.60
CA THR A 3 15.45 -2.31 25.83
C THR A 3 14.88 -3.05 24.61
N PHE A 4 15.26 -4.32 24.41
CA PHE A 4 14.78 -5.18 23.30
C PHE A 4 13.23 -5.29 23.25
N LYS A 5 12.55 -5.13 24.39
CA LYS A 5 11.08 -5.04 24.48
C LYS A 5 10.50 -3.81 23.76
N GLN A 6 11.21 -2.67 23.73
CA GLN A 6 10.78 -1.47 23.00
C GLN A 6 10.96 -1.60 21.48
N PHE A 7 11.84 -2.49 21.00
CA PHE A 7 11.93 -2.84 19.57
C PHE A 7 10.80 -3.76 19.10
N ILE A 8 10.11 -4.45 20.02
CA ILE A 8 9.05 -5.44 19.73
C ILE A 8 7.64 -4.88 20.00
N LEU A 9 7.54 -3.73 20.67
CA LEU A 9 6.33 -2.95 20.86
C LEU A 9 6.17 -1.90 19.74
N GLU A 10 6.31 -2.29 18.48
CA GLU A 10 5.95 -1.39 17.37
C GLU A 10 4.43 -1.20 17.37
N LYS A 11 4.01 -0.01 17.81
CA LYS A 11 2.62 0.46 17.82
C LYS A 11 2.17 0.57 16.36
N THR A 12 1.10 -0.13 16.01
CA THR A 12 0.33 0.19 14.81
C THR A 12 -0.19 1.62 14.95
N PHE A 13 0.16 2.54 14.06
CA PHE A 13 -0.32 3.92 14.16
C PHE A 13 -1.84 3.95 13.98
N ASN A 14 -2.53 4.73 14.81
CA ASN A 14 -3.97 4.85 14.66
C ASN A 14 -4.30 6.02 13.72
N VAL A 15 -4.24 5.78 12.40
CA VAL A 15 -4.47 6.80 11.37
C VAL A 15 -5.73 6.55 10.55
N ASP A 16 -6.64 5.70 11.04
CA ASP A 16 -7.84 5.30 10.30
C ASP A 16 -8.72 6.51 9.93
N GLU A 17 -8.90 7.45 10.87
CA GLU A 17 -9.67 8.69 10.62
C GLU A 17 -9.03 9.58 9.56
N ASP A 18 -7.69 9.67 9.55
CA ASP A 18 -6.95 10.45 8.56
C ASP A 18 -7.08 9.84 7.17
N VAL A 19 -7.03 8.51 7.08
CA VAL A 19 -7.21 7.76 5.84
C VAL A 19 -8.58 8.02 5.24
N ASP A 20 -9.63 7.89 6.05
CA ASP A 20 -11.00 8.14 5.62
C ASP A 20 -11.22 9.59 5.21
N PHE A 21 -10.67 10.53 5.98
CA PHE A 21 -10.73 11.94 5.69
C PHE A 21 -10.06 12.28 4.35
N LEU A 22 -8.81 11.85 4.14
CA LEU A 22 -8.07 12.10 2.90
C LEU A 22 -8.76 11.45 1.69
N TYR A 23 -9.27 10.23 1.85
CA TYR A 23 -10.02 9.52 0.82
C TYR A 23 -11.26 10.30 0.36
N LYS A 24 -12.06 10.79 1.32
CA LYS A 24 -13.25 11.60 1.01
C LYS A 24 -12.89 12.98 0.48
N LYS A 25 -11.89 13.63 1.07
CA LYS A 25 -11.46 14.99 0.69
C LYS A 25 -10.95 15.05 -0.76
N SER A 26 -10.25 14.01 -1.20
CA SER A 26 -9.76 13.86 -2.58
C SER A 26 -10.85 13.51 -3.61
N LYS A 27 -12.11 13.28 -3.18
CA LYS A 27 -13.21 12.81 -4.04
C LYS A 27 -12.91 11.51 -4.79
N MET A 28 -11.97 10.71 -4.26
CA MET A 28 -11.55 9.47 -4.90
C MET A 28 -12.65 8.40 -4.84
N ASP A 29 -13.58 8.51 -3.90
CA ASP A 29 -14.80 7.69 -3.88
C ASP A 29 -15.63 7.86 -5.14
N LYS A 30 -15.89 9.09 -5.57
CA LYS A 30 -16.63 9.36 -6.80
C LYS A 30 -15.90 8.87 -8.04
N PHE A 31 -14.58 9.11 -8.10
CA PHE A 31 -13.78 8.70 -9.24
C PHE A 31 -13.67 7.18 -9.37
N ILE A 32 -13.44 6.47 -8.27
CA ILE A 32 -13.41 5.00 -8.27
C ILE A 32 -14.77 4.42 -8.67
N ASN A 33 -15.88 4.94 -8.14
CA ASN A 33 -17.21 4.48 -8.51
C ASN A 33 -17.47 4.67 -10.01
N ALA A 34 -17.07 5.81 -10.58
CA ALA A 34 -17.21 6.05 -12.01
C ALA A 34 -16.44 5.03 -12.86
N ILE A 35 -15.23 4.61 -12.44
CA ILE A 35 -14.49 3.52 -13.10
C ILE A 35 -15.25 2.19 -13.01
N GLN A 36 -15.79 1.85 -11.84
CA GLN A 36 -16.53 0.60 -11.63
C GLN A 36 -17.84 0.53 -12.44
N GLU A 37 -18.48 1.67 -12.63
CA GLU A 37 -19.73 1.83 -13.40
C GLU A 37 -19.48 2.07 -14.90
N SER A 38 -18.22 2.12 -15.34
CA SER A 38 -17.85 2.50 -16.72
C SER A 38 -18.45 3.84 -17.16
N ASN A 39 -18.53 4.83 -16.26
CA ASN A 39 -19.02 6.17 -16.56
C ASN A 39 -17.92 7.04 -17.21
N GLU A 40 -17.73 6.83 -18.51
CA GLU A 40 -16.67 7.45 -19.32
C GLU A 40 -16.69 8.99 -19.25
N ASP A 41 -17.85 9.62 -19.37
CA ASP A 41 -17.98 11.09 -19.36
C ASP A 41 -17.46 11.70 -18.05
N TYR A 42 -17.83 11.10 -16.92
CA TYR A 42 -17.34 11.54 -15.62
C TYR A 42 -15.83 11.30 -15.47
N ILE A 43 -15.33 10.15 -15.93
CA ILE A 43 -13.91 9.82 -15.88
C ILE A 43 -13.10 10.83 -16.69
N PHE A 44 -13.42 11.03 -17.96
CA PHE A 44 -12.66 11.91 -18.84
C PHE A 44 -12.72 13.38 -18.41
N SER A 45 -13.89 13.87 -18.01
CA SER A 45 -14.02 15.25 -17.49
C SER A 45 -13.20 15.45 -16.21
N THR A 46 -13.21 14.46 -15.30
CA THR A 46 -12.39 14.50 -14.08
C THR A 46 -10.90 14.48 -14.42
N LEU A 47 -10.45 13.60 -15.32
CA LEU A 47 -9.04 13.51 -15.72
C LEU A 47 -8.55 14.80 -16.35
N LYS A 48 -9.33 15.40 -17.26
CA LYS A 48 -9.00 16.67 -17.90
C LYS A 48 -8.83 17.79 -16.89
N ALA A 49 -9.68 17.84 -15.87
CA ALA A 49 -9.63 18.87 -14.83
C ALA A 49 -8.44 18.70 -13.85
N ASN A 50 -7.89 17.49 -13.72
CA ASN A 50 -6.86 17.16 -12.73
C ASN A 50 -5.49 16.81 -13.35
N PHE A 51 -5.33 16.97 -14.65
CA PHE A 51 -4.08 16.64 -15.34
C PHE A 51 -2.93 17.58 -14.94
N ILE A 52 -1.76 16.99 -14.66
CA ILE A 52 -0.53 17.73 -14.35
C ILE A 52 0.39 17.69 -15.57
N SER A 53 0.66 18.86 -16.15
CA SER A 53 1.63 18.99 -17.24
C SER A 53 3.05 18.61 -16.79
N GLY A 54 3.79 17.87 -17.62
CA GLY A 54 5.19 17.49 -17.36
C GLY A 54 5.33 16.06 -16.82
N ASP A 55 4.80 15.81 -15.63
CA ASP A 55 4.98 14.52 -14.92
C ASP A 55 4.06 13.38 -15.40
N GLY A 56 3.11 13.68 -16.30
CA GLY A 56 2.23 12.67 -16.92
C GLY A 56 1.23 12.02 -15.94
N GLY A 57 0.75 12.76 -14.94
CA GLY A 57 -0.15 12.24 -13.91
C GLY A 57 -1.40 13.11 -13.69
N TYR A 58 -2.20 12.70 -12.71
CA TYR A 58 -3.45 13.37 -12.32
C TYR A 58 -3.45 13.63 -10.81
N LEU A 59 -3.64 14.89 -10.40
CA LEU A 59 -3.64 15.32 -9.00
C LEU A 59 -5.06 15.65 -8.55
N PHE A 60 -5.58 14.87 -7.62
CA PHE A 60 -6.95 15.02 -7.10
C PHE A 60 -6.99 15.84 -5.82
N LEU A 61 -5.91 15.79 -5.03
CA LEU A 61 -5.74 16.59 -3.83
C LEU A 61 -4.27 16.86 -3.57
N GLU A 62 -3.94 18.12 -3.37
CA GLU A 62 -2.66 18.55 -2.80
C GLU A 62 -2.93 19.37 -1.55
N THR A 63 -2.24 19.02 -0.48
CA THR A 63 -2.44 19.63 0.83
C THR A 63 -1.25 19.38 1.73
N THR A 64 -1.28 19.84 2.97
CA THR A 64 -0.22 19.60 3.95
C THR A 64 -0.70 18.65 5.04
N SER A 65 0.23 17.93 5.66
CA SER A 65 0.00 17.08 6.84
C SER A 65 -0.64 17.79 8.03
N LYS A 66 -0.76 19.13 8.01
CA LYS A 66 -1.47 19.90 9.04
C LYS A 66 -2.95 19.52 9.16
N ILE A 67 -3.54 18.99 8.10
CA ILE A 67 -4.96 18.63 8.08
C ILE A 67 -5.25 17.31 8.82
N LEU A 68 -4.21 16.56 9.16
CA LEU A 68 -4.31 15.28 9.86
C LEU A 68 -4.73 15.52 11.31
N ARG A 69 -5.58 14.63 11.81
CA ARG A 69 -6.25 14.72 13.12
C ARG A 69 -5.88 13.57 14.04
N SER A 70 -5.33 12.48 13.52
CA SER A 70 -4.84 11.41 14.39
C SER A 70 -3.72 11.94 15.29
N GLU A 71 -3.66 11.43 16.53
CA GLU A 71 -2.61 11.80 17.48
C GLU A 71 -1.20 11.58 16.89
N ASP A 72 -1.00 10.43 16.24
CA ASP A 72 0.29 10.08 15.63
C ASP A 72 0.60 10.98 14.41
N GLY A 73 -0.41 11.33 13.60
CA GLY A 73 -0.28 12.24 12.46
C GLY A 73 0.01 13.69 12.87
N MET A 74 -0.65 14.19 13.91
CA MET A 74 -0.41 15.53 14.47
C MET A 74 1.02 15.64 15.03
N LYS A 75 1.46 14.66 15.83
CA LYS A 75 2.84 14.62 16.36
C LYS A 75 3.88 14.55 15.25
N ALA A 76 3.63 13.75 14.22
CA ALA A 76 4.53 13.68 13.07
C ALA A 76 4.56 15.01 12.30
N HIS A 77 3.43 15.69 12.14
CA HIS A 77 3.36 17.01 11.49
C HIS A 77 4.20 18.05 12.24
N GLU A 78 4.11 18.11 13.56
CA GLU A 78 4.89 19.05 14.39
C GLU A 78 6.41 18.88 14.19
N LEU A 79 6.87 17.65 14.02
CA LEU A 79 8.30 17.33 13.90
C LEU A 79 8.81 17.37 12.45
N ASN A 80 7.98 16.99 11.49
CA ASN A 80 8.38 16.83 10.09
C ASN A 80 7.18 17.08 9.15
N PRO A 81 6.78 18.34 8.97
CA PRO A 81 5.64 18.68 8.12
C PRO A 81 5.94 18.31 6.67
N VAL A 82 5.00 17.60 6.05
CA VAL A 82 5.05 17.17 4.65
C VAL A 82 3.85 17.64 3.84
N THR A 83 4.03 17.74 2.52
CA THR A 83 2.97 17.88 1.52
C THR A 83 2.43 16.49 1.15
N LEU A 84 1.11 16.37 1.10
CA LEU A 84 0.38 15.18 0.71
C LEU A 84 -0.18 15.38 -0.69
N ARG A 85 0.17 14.49 -1.63
CA ARG A 85 -0.33 14.50 -3.01
C ARG A 85 -1.08 13.19 -3.26
N LEU A 86 -2.39 13.28 -3.48
CA LEU A 86 -3.24 12.14 -3.78
C LEU A 86 -3.67 12.20 -5.24
N GLY A 87 -3.54 11.08 -5.94
CA GLY A 87 -3.97 11.02 -7.34
C GLY A 87 -3.55 9.77 -8.08
N MET A 88 -3.12 9.94 -9.32
CA MET A 88 -2.61 8.89 -10.19
C MET A 88 -1.28 9.36 -10.78
N PHE A 89 -0.19 8.75 -10.35
CA PHE A 89 1.17 9.14 -10.74
C PHE A 89 1.89 7.97 -11.41
N PRO A 90 2.65 8.19 -12.50
CA PRO A 90 3.37 7.10 -13.18
C PRO A 90 4.32 6.32 -12.28
N ASN A 91 4.95 7.01 -11.32
CA ASN A 91 5.88 6.41 -10.37
C ASN A 91 5.18 5.77 -9.15
N GLY A 92 3.85 5.75 -9.13
CA GLY A 92 3.07 5.17 -8.03
C GLY A 92 3.15 5.96 -6.72
N SER A 93 2.90 5.26 -5.63
CA SER A 93 2.92 5.79 -4.26
C SER A 93 4.32 5.67 -3.68
N TYR A 94 4.76 6.72 -3.00
CA TYR A 94 6.03 6.73 -2.28
C TYR A 94 6.15 7.96 -1.39
N TYR A 95 6.91 7.82 -0.30
CA TYR A 95 7.37 8.92 0.53
C TYR A 95 8.77 9.41 0.09
N LYS A 96 8.91 10.73 -0.14
CA LYS A 96 10.20 11.41 -0.37
C LYS A 96 10.59 12.27 0.84
N PRO A 97 11.44 11.77 1.76
CA PRO A 97 11.76 12.49 2.98
C PRO A 97 12.47 13.83 2.75
N LYS A 98 13.41 13.90 1.80
CA LYS A 98 14.19 15.12 1.53
C LYS A 98 13.34 16.25 0.97
N GLU A 99 12.41 15.92 0.07
CA GLU A 99 11.48 16.87 -0.53
C GLU A 99 10.29 17.17 0.39
N LYS A 100 10.11 16.39 1.47
CA LYS A 100 8.97 16.44 2.37
C LYS A 100 7.64 16.27 1.63
N ILE A 101 7.58 15.31 0.72
CA ILE A 101 6.37 15.01 -0.06
C ILE A 101 6.01 13.54 0.10
N ILE A 102 4.73 13.26 0.28
CA ILE A 102 4.14 11.93 0.17
C ILE A 102 3.27 11.88 -1.07
N TYR A 103 3.54 10.92 -1.97
CA TYR A 103 2.69 10.60 -3.10
C TYR A 103 1.85 9.37 -2.75
N MET A 104 0.54 9.49 -2.88
CA MET A 104 -0.43 8.42 -2.65
C MET A 104 -1.24 8.23 -3.94
N SER A 105 -0.90 7.17 -4.66
CA SER A 105 -1.37 6.93 -6.02
C SER A 105 -2.35 5.75 -6.09
N LEU A 106 -3.40 5.91 -6.89
CA LEU A 106 -4.07 4.78 -7.52
C LEU A 106 -3.09 4.09 -8.49
N ASN A 107 -3.35 2.83 -8.81
CA ASN A 107 -2.48 2.04 -9.67
C ASN A 107 -2.50 2.56 -11.12
N TYR A 108 -1.48 3.36 -11.47
CA TYR A 108 -1.38 4.03 -12.77
C TYR A 108 -1.30 3.03 -13.94
N ASN A 109 -0.64 1.89 -13.73
CA ASN A 109 -0.53 0.85 -14.76
C ASN A 109 -1.86 0.16 -15.00
N ALA A 110 -2.61 -0.15 -13.94
CA ALA A 110 -3.97 -0.65 -14.08
C ALA A 110 -4.86 0.37 -14.80
N PHE A 111 -4.68 1.66 -14.50
CA PHE A 111 -5.43 2.73 -15.16
C PHE A 111 -5.14 2.80 -16.66
N GLY A 112 -3.88 2.69 -17.08
CA GLY A 112 -3.52 2.66 -18.49
C GLY A 112 -4.22 1.53 -19.26
N LEU A 113 -4.32 0.34 -18.66
CA LEU A 113 -5.07 -0.78 -19.24
C LEU A 113 -6.58 -0.50 -19.33
N ALA A 114 -7.16 0.11 -18.29
CA ALA A 114 -8.57 0.50 -18.31
C ALA A 114 -8.83 1.53 -19.43
N SER A 115 -7.97 2.54 -19.53
CA SER A 115 -8.06 3.60 -20.54
C SER A 115 -7.95 3.06 -21.96
N ASN A 116 -7.05 2.10 -22.21
CA ASN A 116 -6.91 1.46 -23.53
C ASN A 116 -8.16 0.65 -23.94
N SER A 117 -8.99 0.28 -22.97
CA SER A 117 -10.25 -0.43 -23.19
C SER A 117 -11.47 0.51 -23.15
N ASN A 118 -11.26 1.84 -23.15
CA ASN A 118 -12.29 2.85 -22.90
C ASN A 118 -13.10 2.57 -21.63
N PHE A 119 -12.46 2.04 -20.59
CA PHE A 119 -13.11 1.65 -19.33
C PHE A 119 -14.25 0.62 -19.49
N ASN A 120 -14.34 -0.06 -20.64
CA ASN A 120 -15.36 -1.07 -20.89
C ASN A 120 -15.05 -2.34 -20.08
N LYS A 121 -15.91 -2.62 -19.09
CA LYS A 121 -15.74 -3.76 -18.19
C LYS A 121 -15.63 -5.10 -18.92
N LYS A 122 -16.49 -5.37 -19.91
CA LYS A 122 -16.49 -6.64 -20.67
C LYS A 122 -15.19 -6.82 -21.47
N SER A 123 -14.67 -5.74 -22.06
CA SER A 123 -13.40 -5.77 -22.78
C SER A 123 -12.23 -6.10 -21.85
N ILE A 124 -12.21 -5.49 -20.67
CA ILE A 124 -11.18 -5.74 -19.65
C ILE A 124 -11.28 -7.18 -19.12
N GLU A 125 -12.48 -7.66 -18.84
CA GLU A 125 -12.74 -9.04 -18.40
C GLU A 125 -12.28 -10.05 -19.45
N LYS A 126 -12.56 -9.81 -20.73
CA LYS A 126 -12.10 -10.66 -21.82
C LYS A 126 -10.56 -10.65 -21.97
N TYR A 127 -9.92 -9.51 -21.77
CA TYR A 127 -8.47 -9.38 -21.92
C TYR A 127 -7.70 -10.02 -20.75
N LEU A 128 -8.20 -9.86 -19.53
CA LEU A 128 -7.55 -10.33 -18.30
C LEU A 128 -8.02 -11.70 -17.83
N ASP A 129 -9.15 -12.19 -18.35
CA ASP A 129 -9.76 -13.48 -17.99
C ASP A 129 -9.91 -13.59 -16.46
N HIS A 130 -9.39 -14.64 -15.83
CA HIS A 130 -9.41 -14.86 -14.38
C HIS A 130 -8.68 -13.78 -13.55
N LYS A 131 -7.91 -12.87 -14.18
CA LYS A 131 -7.20 -11.77 -13.50
C LYS A 131 -8.03 -10.48 -13.41
N SER A 132 -9.20 -10.44 -14.03
CA SER A 132 -10.09 -9.29 -14.07
C SER A 132 -10.57 -8.85 -12.68
N GLU A 133 -10.92 -9.80 -11.80
CA GLU A 133 -11.32 -9.49 -10.42
C GLU A 133 -10.23 -8.72 -9.67
N ARG A 134 -8.99 -9.20 -9.75
CA ARG A 134 -7.83 -8.55 -9.13
C ARG A 134 -7.61 -7.15 -9.70
N PHE A 135 -7.79 -6.99 -11.01
CA PHE A 135 -7.68 -5.69 -11.65
C PHE A 135 -8.71 -4.69 -11.12
N PHE A 136 -9.99 -5.07 -11.04
CA PHE A 136 -11.01 -4.19 -10.49
C PHE A 136 -10.84 -3.92 -8.99
N ASN A 137 -10.23 -4.86 -8.25
CA ASN A 137 -9.85 -4.63 -6.85
C ASN A 137 -8.82 -3.49 -6.70
N GLU A 138 -7.98 -3.21 -7.71
CA GLU A 138 -7.08 -2.03 -7.69
C GLU A 138 -7.87 -0.72 -7.67
N PHE A 139 -9.04 -0.70 -8.30
CA PHE A 139 -10.00 0.41 -8.32
C PHE A 139 -11.10 0.18 -7.28
N SER A 140 -10.69 0.05 -6.02
CA SER A 140 -11.61 -0.07 -4.90
C SER A 140 -11.26 0.94 -3.82
N SER A 141 -12.27 1.37 -3.05
CA SER A 141 -12.07 2.21 -1.86
C SER A 141 -11.01 1.61 -0.95
N LYS A 142 -11.09 0.29 -0.73
CA LYS A 142 -10.17 -0.49 0.08
C LYS A 142 -8.73 -0.39 -0.41
N SER A 143 -8.48 -0.58 -1.70
CA SER A 143 -7.14 -0.56 -2.25
C SER A 143 -6.49 0.80 -2.04
N PHE A 144 -7.21 1.89 -2.36
CA PHE A 144 -6.66 3.23 -2.25
C PHE A 144 -6.52 3.70 -0.80
N LYS A 145 -7.47 3.39 0.09
CA LYS A 145 -7.33 3.64 1.53
C LYS A 145 -6.12 2.90 2.11
N ALA A 146 -5.88 1.65 1.71
CA ALA A 146 -4.69 0.91 2.13
C ALA A 146 -3.39 1.57 1.63
N THR A 147 -3.41 2.18 0.46
CA THR A 147 -2.28 2.99 -0.04
C THR A 147 -2.06 4.23 0.83
N ILE A 148 -3.10 5.00 1.13
CA ILE A 148 -2.99 6.18 2.01
C ILE A 148 -2.41 5.76 3.38
N TYR A 149 -2.96 4.69 3.95
CA TYR A 149 -2.52 4.13 5.22
C TYR A 149 -1.02 3.78 5.21
N HIS A 150 -0.60 3.04 4.17
CA HIS A 150 0.79 2.58 4.01
C HIS A 150 1.77 3.76 3.98
N GLU A 151 1.50 4.77 3.15
CA GLU A 151 2.39 5.92 3.01
C GLU A 151 2.41 6.83 4.25
N LEU A 152 1.24 7.07 4.89
CA LEU A 152 1.21 7.81 6.16
C LEU A 152 2.00 7.10 7.24
N THR A 153 1.89 5.78 7.33
CA THR A 153 2.66 4.96 8.28
C THR A 153 4.15 5.08 8.04
N HIS A 154 4.61 5.07 6.79
CA HIS A 154 6.04 5.29 6.48
C HIS A 154 6.54 6.64 6.94
N TRP A 155 5.78 7.70 6.69
CA TRP A 155 6.17 9.04 7.12
C TRP A 155 6.16 9.21 8.64
N ILE A 156 5.12 8.71 9.33
CA ILE A 156 5.02 8.80 10.78
C ILE A 156 6.15 8.00 11.43
N ASP A 157 6.42 6.78 10.94
CA ASP A 157 7.51 5.96 11.45
C ASP A 157 8.88 6.64 11.26
N ASP A 158 9.16 7.14 10.06
CA ASP A 158 10.41 7.86 9.80
C ASP A 158 10.55 9.08 10.72
N THR A 159 9.44 9.79 10.95
CA THR A 159 9.43 11.00 11.77
C THR A 159 9.62 10.70 13.25
N LEU A 160 8.89 9.73 13.80
CA LEU A 160 8.87 9.45 15.24
C LEU A 160 9.97 8.47 15.69
N HIS A 161 10.51 7.65 14.77
CA HIS A 161 11.46 6.58 15.08
C HIS A 161 12.82 6.78 14.39
N ASN A 162 13.41 7.95 14.61
CA ASN A 162 14.84 8.24 14.36
C ASN A 162 15.23 8.38 12.87
N LYS A 163 14.29 8.76 12.00
CA LYS A 163 14.57 9.11 10.59
C LYS A 163 15.28 7.99 9.83
N PHE A 164 14.88 6.74 10.09
CA PHE A 164 15.56 5.56 9.56
C PHE A 164 15.55 5.50 8.03
N ILE A 165 14.42 5.83 7.39
CA ILE A 165 14.28 5.91 5.93
C ILE A 165 15.18 7.03 5.40
N THR A 166 15.10 8.22 6.01
CA THR A 166 15.94 9.37 5.63
C THR A 166 17.44 9.04 5.68
N LYS A 167 17.92 8.51 6.81
CA LYS A 167 19.34 8.16 7.02
C LYS A 167 19.85 7.10 6.04
N LYS A 168 18.99 6.18 5.60
CA LYS A 168 19.36 5.15 4.62
C LYS A 168 19.45 5.72 3.20
N ILE A 169 18.51 6.58 2.82
CA ILE A 169 18.56 7.26 1.50
C ILE A 169 19.86 8.09 1.40
N GLU A 170 20.29 8.72 2.48
CA GLU A 170 21.57 9.44 2.53
C GLU A 170 22.76 8.51 2.31
N LYS A 171 22.86 7.41 3.08
CA LYS A 171 23.93 6.42 2.91
C LYS A 171 23.98 5.76 1.52
N ALA A 172 22.84 5.62 0.87
CA ALA A 172 22.76 5.10 -0.49
C ALA A 172 23.32 6.07 -1.54
N LYS A 173 23.20 7.39 -1.32
CA LYS A 173 23.74 8.42 -2.22
C LYS A 173 25.25 8.55 -2.10
N ASP A 174 25.82 8.26 -0.94
CA ASP A 174 27.27 8.33 -0.67
C ASP A 174 28.07 7.15 -1.27
N GLY A 175 27.47 6.34 -2.15
CA GLY A 175 28.16 5.30 -2.94
C GLY A 175 28.40 3.97 -2.22
N ASP A 176 28.23 3.92 -0.90
CA ASP A 176 28.62 2.78 -0.05
C ASP A 176 27.69 1.55 -0.15
N LEU A 177 26.54 1.69 -0.85
CA LEU A 177 25.49 0.65 -0.93
C LEU A 177 24.91 0.44 -2.33
N LYS A 178 25.59 0.85 -3.41
CA LYS A 178 25.23 0.48 -4.79
C LYS A 178 25.33 -1.04 -4.98
N GLY A 179 24.27 -1.76 -4.61
CA GLY A 179 24.18 -3.23 -4.61
C GLY A 179 23.60 -3.84 -3.34
N LYS A 180 23.61 -3.13 -2.21
CA LYS A 180 23.05 -3.57 -0.91
C LYS A 180 21.75 -2.84 -0.50
N LEU A 181 21.21 -1.99 -1.37
CA LEU A 181 19.82 -1.52 -1.29
C LEU A 181 18.79 -2.64 -1.44
N GLY A 182 19.21 -3.82 -1.93
CA GLY A 182 18.35 -4.98 -2.21
C GLY A 182 17.68 -5.66 -1.00
N SER A 183 17.78 -5.12 0.22
CA SER A 183 17.12 -5.68 1.41
C SER A 183 16.28 -4.69 2.22
N VAL A 184 16.08 -3.47 1.71
CA VAL A 184 15.24 -2.45 2.38
C VAL A 184 13.79 -2.91 2.52
N ASN A 185 13.34 -3.88 1.73
CA ASN A 185 11.99 -4.49 1.79
C ASN A 185 11.68 -5.32 3.05
N HIS A 186 12.70 -5.67 3.84
CA HIS A 186 12.66 -6.63 4.95
C HIS A 186 11.73 -6.32 6.15
N ALA A 187 12.27 -5.63 7.14
CA ALA A 187 12.06 -6.01 8.54
C ALA A 187 10.62 -5.97 9.06
N ASN A 188 10.07 -4.75 9.17
CA ASN A 188 9.02 -4.47 10.16
C ASN A 188 8.02 -3.41 9.69
N PHE A 189 8.47 -2.31 9.08
CA PHE A 189 7.59 -1.24 8.59
C PHE A 189 6.69 -1.71 7.43
N GLU A 190 7.25 -2.49 6.49
CA GLU A 190 6.49 -3.18 5.45
C GLU A 190 5.45 -4.10 6.09
N ILE A 191 5.86 -4.93 7.05
CA ILE A 191 4.97 -5.81 7.80
C ILE A 191 3.83 -5.02 8.43
N ASN A 192 4.10 -3.91 9.12
CA ASN A 192 3.07 -3.09 9.75
C ASN A 192 2.05 -2.60 8.71
N SER A 193 2.51 -2.09 7.56
CA SER A 193 1.60 -1.68 6.49
C SER A 193 0.75 -2.83 5.95
N GLN A 194 1.31 -4.02 5.80
CA GLN A 194 0.59 -5.21 5.35
C GLN A 194 -0.41 -5.70 6.40
N ILE A 195 -0.05 -5.61 7.68
CA ILE A 195 -0.94 -5.92 8.81
C ILE A 195 -2.18 -5.04 8.79
N HIS A 196 -2.04 -3.75 8.50
CA HIS A 196 -3.19 -2.84 8.39
C HIS A 196 -4.07 -3.13 7.19
N ALA A 197 -3.48 -3.42 6.03
CA ALA A 197 -4.25 -3.87 4.88
C ALA A 197 -5.09 -5.11 5.24
N ILE A 198 -4.54 -6.02 6.04
CA ILE A 198 -5.25 -7.22 6.52
C ILE A 198 -6.30 -6.91 7.59
N LYS A 199 -6.06 -5.96 8.50
CA LYS A 199 -7.08 -5.45 9.43
C LYS A 199 -8.28 -4.90 8.67
N GLN A 200 -8.03 -4.12 7.61
CA GLN A 200 -9.09 -3.59 6.77
C GLN A 200 -9.83 -4.71 6.03
N ILE A 201 -9.12 -5.70 5.49
CA ILE A 201 -9.73 -6.90 4.90
C ILE A 201 -10.67 -7.57 5.90
N LYS A 202 -10.23 -7.78 7.14
CA LYS A 202 -11.02 -8.41 8.21
C LYS A 202 -12.27 -7.63 8.58
N ARG A 203 -12.18 -6.29 8.71
CA ARG A 203 -13.31 -5.42 9.07
C ARG A 203 -14.46 -5.47 8.05
N GLU A 204 -14.14 -5.77 6.80
CA GLU A 204 -15.08 -5.73 5.67
C GLU A 204 -15.69 -7.09 5.33
N MET A 205 -15.32 -8.17 6.03
CA MET A 205 -15.82 -9.52 5.75
C MET A 205 -16.34 -10.20 7.01
N SER A 206 -17.16 -11.23 6.82
CA SER A 206 -17.59 -12.07 7.93
C SER A 206 -16.39 -12.78 8.56
N GLN A 207 -16.49 -13.12 9.85
CA GLN A 207 -15.44 -13.87 10.53
C GLN A 207 -15.21 -15.24 9.88
N GLU A 208 -16.26 -15.86 9.32
CA GLU A 208 -16.20 -17.12 8.60
C GLU A 208 -15.38 -16.99 7.30
N ASP A 209 -15.70 -15.99 6.47
CA ASP A 209 -14.94 -15.71 5.24
C ASP A 209 -13.47 -15.39 5.53
N PHE A 210 -13.22 -14.66 6.61
CA PHE A 210 -11.86 -14.33 7.03
C PHE A 210 -11.08 -15.58 7.43
N ASP A 211 -11.69 -16.46 8.21
CA ASP A 211 -11.07 -17.71 8.66
C ASP A 211 -10.79 -18.68 7.50
N ASP A 212 -11.57 -18.59 6.43
CA ASP A 212 -11.41 -19.39 5.20
C ASP A 212 -10.31 -18.88 4.25
N LEU A 213 -9.75 -17.70 4.51
CA LEU A 213 -8.70 -17.15 3.65
C LEU A 213 -7.47 -18.06 3.60
N THR A 214 -7.02 -18.33 2.38
CA THR A 214 -5.73 -18.96 2.07
C THR A 214 -4.71 -17.89 1.68
N TRP A 215 -3.42 -18.23 1.63
CA TRP A 215 -2.38 -17.35 1.09
C TRP A 215 -2.71 -16.83 -0.32
N GLU A 216 -3.23 -17.71 -1.17
CA GLU A 216 -3.62 -17.36 -2.55
C GLU A 216 -4.76 -16.34 -2.57
N ASN A 217 -5.83 -16.60 -1.80
CA ASN A 217 -6.98 -15.69 -1.69
C ASN A 217 -6.56 -14.34 -1.13
N LEU A 218 -5.64 -14.33 -0.16
CA LEU A 218 -5.11 -13.11 0.42
C LEU A 218 -4.33 -12.27 -0.60
N PHE A 219 -3.47 -12.89 -1.40
CA PHE A 219 -2.72 -12.18 -2.47
C PHE A 219 -3.62 -11.68 -3.60
N LYS A 220 -4.68 -12.43 -3.95
CA LYS A 220 -5.71 -11.98 -4.89
C LYS A 220 -6.45 -10.73 -4.39
N LYS A 221 -6.72 -10.66 -3.09
CA LYS A 221 -7.36 -9.51 -2.44
C LYS A 221 -6.42 -8.33 -2.21
N LYS A 222 -5.10 -8.55 -2.09
CA LYS A 222 -4.11 -7.47 -1.89
C LYS A 222 -2.83 -7.71 -2.70
N SER A 223 -2.79 -7.13 -3.89
CA SER A 223 -1.66 -7.21 -4.82
C SER A 223 -0.34 -6.66 -4.29
N SER A 224 -0.37 -5.63 -3.45
CA SER A 224 0.86 -5.06 -2.86
C SER A 224 1.58 -6.06 -1.97
N LEU A 225 0.83 -6.94 -1.27
CA LEU A 225 1.42 -8.02 -0.49
C LEU A 225 2.19 -8.99 -1.39
N MET A 226 1.59 -9.33 -2.55
CA MET A 226 2.21 -10.21 -3.54
C MET A 226 3.54 -9.62 -4.08
N SER A 227 3.60 -8.31 -4.35
CA SER A 227 4.83 -7.65 -4.83
C SER A 227 5.99 -7.80 -3.86
N ASN A 228 5.74 -7.68 -2.55
CA ASN A 228 6.77 -7.90 -1.52
C ASN A 228 7.31 -9.34 -1.58
N PHE A 229 6.44 -10.33 -1.78
CA PHE A 229 6.85 -11.72 -1.91
C PHE A 229 7.53 -12.07 -3.24
N LYS A 230 7.25 -11.34 -4.33
CA LYS A 230 7.93 -11.52 -5.62
C LYS A 230 9.35 -10.96 -5.65
N ASN A 231 9.68 -10.03 -4.75
CA ASN A 231 10.96 -9.33 -4.74
C ASN A 231 12.08 -10.05 -3.95
N PHE A 232 11.76 -11.13 -3.23
CA PHE A 232 12.78 -11.93 -2.54
C PHE A 232 13.69 -12.63 -3.54
N LYS A 233 15.01 -12.52 -3.33
CA LYS A 233 16.02 -13.17 -4.19
C LYS A 233 16.47 -14.53 -3.68
N ASP A 234 16.22 -14.82 -2.41
CA ASP A 234 16.72 -16.01 -1.73
C ASP A 234 15.77 -16.46 -0.61
N GLU A 235 15.84 -17.76 -0.31
CA GLU A 235 15.01 -18.42 0.70
C GLU A 235 15.26 -17.91 2.12
N LYS A 236 16.50 -17.51 2.45
CA LYS A 236 16.83 -17.02 3.79
C LYS A 236 16.10 -15.71 4.08
N THR A 237 16.14 -14.76 3.15
CA THR A 237 15.45 -13.47 3.28
C THR A 237 13.94 -13.66 3.34
N TYR A 238 13.39 -14.56 2.50
CA TYR A 238 11.98 -14.96 2.57
C TYR A 238 11.60 -15.51 3.94
N ASN A 239 12.36 -16.48 4.46
CA ASN A 239 12.07 -17.13 5.73
C ASN A 239 12.10 -16.14 6.90
N ILE A 240 13.00 -15.17 6.90
CA ILE A 240 13.02 -14.11 7.91
C ILE A 240 11.72 -13.30 7.85
N PHE A 241 11.34 -12.84 6.66
CA PHE A 241 10.15 -12.00 6.50
C PHE A 241 8.86 -12.74 6.84
N ILE A 242 8.62 -13.91 6.25
CA ILE A 242 7.36 -14.64 6.42
C ILE A 242 7.15 -15.03 7.89
N ASN A 243 8.22 -15.38 8.59
CA ASN A 243 8.15 -15.69 10.02
C ASN A 243 7.79 -14.45 10.85
N ASN A 244 8.40 -13.30 10.56
CA ASN A 244 8.05 -12.04 11.25
C ASN A 244 6.61 -11.62 10.93
N PHE A 245 6.19 -11.78 9.67
CA PHE A 245 4.86 -11.42 9.20
C PHE A 245 3.78 -12.27 9.87
N VAL A 246 3.96 -13.60 9.88
CA VAL A 246 3.02 -14.53 10.53
C VAL A 246 2.99 -14.34 12.05
N LYS A 247 4.14 -14.13 12.69
CA LYS A 247 4.20 -13.80 14.12
C LYS A 247 3.37 -12.54 14.43
N ARG A 248 3.46 -11.51 13.58
CA ARG A 248 2.69 -10.28 13.77
C ARG A 248 1.20 -10.49 13.51
N LEU A 249 0.83 -11.23 12.47
CA LEU A 249 -0.57 -11.61 12.22
C LEU A 249 -1.19 -12.33 13.42
N HIS A 250 -0.47 -13.29 13.99
CA HIS A 250 -0.92 -14.02 15.17
C HIS A 250 -1.10 -13.09 16.38
N LYS A 251 -0.11 -12.24 16.67
CA LYS A 251 -0.17 -11.25 17.76
C LYS A 251 -1.38 -10.32 17.66
N GLU A 252 -1.77 -9.94 16.45
CA GLU A 252 -2.88 -9.03 16.18
C GLU A 252 -4.24 -9.72 16.04
N GLY A 253 -4.31 -11.06 16.16
CA GLY A 253 -5.55 -11.82 15.92
C GLY A 253 -6.01 -11.78 14.46
N LEU A 254 -5.07 -11.70 13.53
CA LEU A 254 -5.27 -11.54 12.09
C LEU A 254 -4.77 -12.74 11.27
N LEU A 255 -4.41 -13.85 11.89
CA LEU A 255 -4.01 -15.04 11.16
C LEU A 255 -5.25 -15.90 10.85
N PRO A 256 -5.66 -16.05 9.57
CA PRO A 256 -6.77 -16.93 9.21
C PRO A 256 -6.52 -18.37 9.63
N LYS A 257 -7.59 -19.11 9.97
CA LYS A 257 -7.49 -20.52 10.37
C LYS A 257 -6.85 -21.38 9.27
N LYS A 258 -7.20 -21.16 8.00
CA LYS A 258 -6.62 -21.88 6.84
C LYS A 258 -5.19 -21.45 6.48
N MET A 259 -4.61 -20.44 7.13
CA MET A 259 -3.23 -19.98 6.96
C MET A 259 -2.28 -20.42 8.09
N ASN A 260 -2.67 -21.42 8.87
CA ASN A 260 -1.87 -21.94 9.99
C ASN A 260 -0.53 -22.59 9.59
N ARG A 261 -0.32 -22.89 8.30
CA ARG A 261 0.94 -23.40 7.75
C ARG A 261 1.61 -22.34 6.88
N ILE A 262 2.86 -22.04 7.23
CA ILE A 262 3.74 -21.16 6.45
C ILE A 262 4.18 -21.91 5.19
N PRO A 263 3.95 -21.40 3.97
CA PRO A 263 4.44 -22.04 2.75
C PRO A 263 5.96 -22.06 2.73
N SER A 264 6.56 -23.13 2.22
CA SER A 264 8.00 -23.11 1.88
C SER A 264 8.26 -22.08 0.79
N TRP A 265 9.52 -21.66 0.63
CA TRP A 265 9.92 -20.74 -0.44
C TRP A 265 9.45 -21.22 -1.82
N LEU A 266 9.69 -22.49 -2.16
CA LEU A 266 9.27 -23.07 -3.43
C LEU A 266 7.75 -23.06 -3.60
N LYS A 267 6.99 -23.44 -2.56
CA LYS A 267 5.52 -23.41 -2.60
C LYS A 267 4.99 -21.99 -2.75
N MET A 268 5.61 -21.01 -2.08
CA MET A 268 5.26 -19.61 -2.24
C MET A 268 5.48 -19.15 -3.69
N GLN A 269 6.61 -19.50 -4.30
CA GLN A 269 6.89 -19.16 -5.70
C GLN A 269 5.86 -19.78 -6.66
N ILE A 270 5.36 -20.98 -6.38
CA ILE A 270 4.29 -21.61 -7.16
C ILE A 270 2.97 -20.81 -7.02
N ILE A 271 2.58 -20.48 -5.79
CA ILE A 271 1.37 -19.66 -5.52
C ILE A 271 1.45 -18.31 -6.24
N LEU A 272 2.60 -17.65 -6.21
CA LEU A 272 2.78 -16.33 -6.84
C LEU A 272 2.76 -16.37 -8.38
N LYS A 273 3.02 -17.55 -8.98
CA LYS A 273 2.97 -17.78 -10.43
C LYS A 273 1.57 -18.16 -10.91
N SER A 274 0.75 -18.76 -10.06
CA SER A 274 -0.64 -19.14 -10.39
C SER A 274 -1.64 -17.98 -10.29
N ILE A 275 -1.18 -16.79 -9.87
CA ILE A 275 -1.96 -15.54 -9.73
C ILE A 275 -1.44 -14.49 -10.70
#